data_AF-A0A2A6HN05-F1
#
_entry.id   AF-A0A2A6HN05-F1
#
_cell.length_a   1.000
_cell.length_b   1.000
_cell.length_c   1.000
_cell.angle_alpha   90.00
_cell.angle_beta   90.00
_cell.angle_gamma   90.00
#
_symmetry.space_group_name_H-M   'P 1'
#
loop_
_entity.id
_entity.type
_entity.pdbx_description
1 polymer ?
#
loop_
_entity_poly.entity_id
_entity_poly.type
_entity_poly.pdbx_seq_one_letter_code
_entity_poly.pdbx_strand_id
1 'polypeptide(L)'
;MAEGHGRLCPENPHSCQERPPQLKVGLQLDEAAVLGPLDQLEKQSGLLRAYCTPILIWQSLPQIFAIYGTGATAFLATASARVFSESTITTSPSM
;
A
#
# COMPACT_ATOMS: atom_id res chain seq x y z
N MET A 1 -25.20 -9.39 -31.32
CA MET A 1 -25.82 -9.04 -30.02
C MET A 1 -25.01 -9.74 -28.94
N ALA A 2 -24.45 -8.99 -28.00
CA ALA A 2 -23.55 -9.49 -26.97
C ALA A 2 -24.23 -9.32 -25.60
N GLU A 3 -24.50 -10.42 -24.92
CA GLU A 3 -24.83 -10.50 -23.49
C GLU A 3 -24.34 -11.89 -23.04
N GLY A 4 -23.64 -12.10 -21.93
CA GLY A 4 -23.41 -11.29 -20.75
C GLY A 4 -23.21 -12.29 -19.61
N HIS A 5 -21.98 -12.36 -19.09
CA HIS A 5 -21.51 -13.33 -18.11
C HIS A 5 -22.33 -13.37 -16.81
N GLY A 6 -22.74 -14.57 -16.39
CA GLY A 6 -23.25 -14.83 -15.05
C GLY A 6 -23.05 -16.30 -14.67
N ARG A 7 -21.81 -16.72 -14.40
CA ARG A 7 -21.56 -18.04 -13.79
C ARG A 7 -21.98 -17.99 -12.33
N LEU A 8 -23.16 -18.54 -12.04
CA LEU A 8 -23.59 -18.97 -10.72
C LEU A 8 -22.56 -19.97 -10.17
N CYS A 9 -22.00 -19.69 -8.99
CA CYS A 9 -21.16 -20.62 -8.26
C CYS A 9 -21.99 -21.83 -7.81
N PRO A 10 -21.54 -23.08 -7.99
CA PRO A 10 -22.26 -24.25 -7.50
C PRO A 10 -21.97 -24.49 -6.01
N GLU A 11 -23.02 -24.46 -5.19
CA GLU A 11 -23.49 -25.42 -4.18
C GLU A 11 -22.50 -26.18 -3.27
N ASN A 12 -21.22 -25.78 -3.18
CA ASN A 12 -20.25 -26.37 -2.25
C ASN A 12 -19.52 -25.26 -1.46
N PRO A 13 -19.80 -25.11 -0.15
CA PRO A 13 -19.24 -24.02 0.66
C PRO A 13 -17.72 -24.12 0.87
N HIS A 14 -17.08 -25.23 0.45
CA HIS A 14 -15.62 -25.41 0.54
C HIS A 14 -14.86 -25.13 -0.77
N SER A 15 -15.55 -24.82 -1.89
CA SER A 15 -14.89 -24.60 -3.19
C SER A 15 -14.81 -23.14 -3.62
N CYS A 16 -15.18 -22.19 -2.75
CA CYS A 16 -14.83 -20.78 -2.93
C CYS A 16 -13.32 -20.61 -2.67
N GLN A 17 -12.51 -21.26 -3.51
CA GLN A 17 -11.11 -20.95 -3.62
C GLN A 17 -11.07 -19.50 -4.06
N GLU A 18 -10.76 -18.62 -3.11
CA GLU A 18 -10.74 -17.17 -3.27
C GLU A 18 -9.73 -16.85 -4.36
N ARG A 19 -10.19 -16.87 -5.61
CA ARG A 19 -9.35 -16.46 -6.72
C ARG A 19 -9.08 -14.99 -6.47
N PRO A 20 -7.81 -14.57 -6.41
CA PRO A 20 -7.49 -13.17 -6.24
C PRO A 20 -8.23 -12.38 -7.33
N PRO A 21 -8.74 -11.19 -6.99
CA PRO A 21 -9.57 -10.42 -7.91
C PRO A 21 -8.82 -10.15 -9.21
N GLN A 22 -9.52 -10.25 -10.35
CA GLN A 22 -8.91 -10.02 -11.68
C GLN A 22 -8.37 -8.59 -11.82
N LEU A 23 -8.91 -7.66 -11.04
CA LEU A 23 -8.46 -6.27 -10.96
C LEU A 23 -8.04 -5.98 -9.51
N LYS A 24 -6.79 -5.56 -9.33
CA LYS A 24 -6.32 -5.09 -8.02
C LYS A 24 -6.75 -3.64 -7.81
N VAL A 25 -7.36 -3.38 -6.66
CA VAL A 25 -7.75 -2.03 -6.26
C VAL A 25 -6.50 -1.29 -5.77
N GLY A 26 -6.37 -0.01 -6.07
CA GLY A 26 -5.35 0.86 -5.46
C GLY A 26 -5.81 1.31 -4.08
N LEU A 27 -5.03 1.03 -3.04
CA LEU A 27 -5.26 1.58 -1.70
C LEU A 27 -4.28 2.73 -1.49
N GLN A 28 -4.76 3.97 -1.58
CA GLN A 28 -3.94 5.16 -1.37
C GLN A 28 -4.19 5.73 0.02
N LEU A 29 -3.12 5.86 0.79
CA LEU A 29 -3.13 6.53 2.09
C LEU A 29 -2.28 7.79 1.96
N ASP A 30 -2.98 8.93 1.92
CA ASP A 30 -2.36 10.24 1.99
C ASP A 30 -2.03 10.56 3.45
N GLU A 31 -0.79 10.95 3.70
CA GLU A 31 -0.24 11.17 5.04
C GLU A 31 -0.37 9.97 6.00
N ALA A 32 0.31 8.88 5.64
CA ALA A 32 0.30 7.65 6.43
C ALA A 32 0.84 7.79 7.87
N ALA A 33 1.53 8.90 8.21
CA ALA A 33 2.03 9.15 9.56
C ALA A 33 0.91 9.36 10.60
N VAL A 34 -0.25 9.85 10.16
CA VAL A 34 -1.41 10.08 11.05
C VAL A 34 -2.01 8.77 11.58
N LEU A 35 -1.83 7.67 10.85
CA LEU A 35 -2.35 6.36 11.24
C LEU A 35 -1.50 5.67 12.32
N GLY A 36 -0.32 6.22 12.63
CA GLY A 36 0.62 5.61 13.57
C GLY A 36 1.27 4.33 13.00
N PRO A 37 1.75 3.42 13.87
CA PRO A 37 2.46 2.22 13.42
C PRO A 37 1.50 1.23 12.74
N LEU A 38 1.67 1.05 11.44
CA LEU A 38 0.93 0.10 10.58
C LEU A 38 1.53 -1.31 10.66
N ASP A 39 1.78 -1.81 11.86
CA ASP A 39 2.37 -3.14 12.09
C ASP A 39 1.54 -4.27 11.44
N GLN A 40 0.22 -4.11 11.40
CA GLN A 40 -0.67 -5.05 10.71
C GLN A 40 -0.46 -5.03 9.20
N LEU A 41 -0.19 -3.85 8.63
CA LEU A 41 0.10 -3.70 7.21
C LEU A 41 1.43 -4.36 6.85
N GLU A 42 2.42 -4.28 7.74
CA GLU A 42 3.70 -4.98 7.58
C GLU A 42 3.51 -6.51 7.63
N LYS A 43 2.88 -7.00 8.72
CA LYS A 43 2.66 -8.44 8.98
C LYS A 43 1.77 -9.10 7.93
N GLN A 44 0.79 -8.37 7.40
CA GLN A 44 -0.14 -8.87 6.39
C GLN A 44 0.14 -8.31 4.99
N SER A 45 1.30 -7.70 4.76
CA SER A 45 1.66 -7.08 3.48
C SER A 45 1.55 -8.03 2.29
N GLY A 46 1.89 -9.31 2.48
CA GLY A 46 1.77 -10.35 1.45
C GLY A 46 0.32 -10.64 1.07
N LEU A 47 -0.57 -10.74 2.06
CA LEU A 47 -2.01 -10.93 1.84
C LEU A 47 -2.58 -9.67 1.18
N LEU A 48 -2.28 -8.49 1.73
CA LEU A 48 -2.74 -7.22 1.21
C LEU A 48 -2.35 -7.03 -0.28
N ARG A 49 -1.12 -7.39 -0.65
CA ARG A 49 -0.65 -7.38 -2.06
C ARG A 49 -1.39 -8.32 -2.99
N ALA A 50 -1.98 -9.40 -2.47
CA ALA A 50 -2.77 -10.32 -3.27
C ALA A 50 -4.09 -9.65 -3.73
N TYR A 51 -4.66 -8.76 -2.91
CA TYR A 51 -5.97 -8.15 -3.15
C TYR A 51 -5.90 -6.67 -3.58
N CYS A 52 -4.88 -5.91 -3.18
CA CYS A 52 -4.73 -4.50 -3.52
C CYS A 52 -3.28 -4.09 -3.74
N THR A 53 -3.10 -2.90 -4.33
CA THR A 53 -1.80 -2.24 -4.50
C THR A 53 -1.73 -1.08 -3.51
N PRO A 54 -1.03 -1.22 -2.38
CA PRO A 54 -0.91 -0.14 -1.40
C PRO A 54 0.07 0.94 -1.89
N ILE A 55 -0.39 2.19 -1.84
CA ILE A 55 0.40 3.39 -2.11
C ILE A 55 0.38 4.21 -0.83
N LEU A 56 1.52 4.26 -0.16
CA LEU A 56 1.71 5.01 1.08
C LEU A 56 2.47 6.30 0.79
N ILE A 57 1.84 7.43 1.05
CA ILE A 57 2.46 8.75 0.88
C ILE A 57 2.90 9.25 2.25
N TRP A 58 4.18 9.62 2.33
CA TRP A 58 4.81 10.14 3.52
C TRP A 58 5.38 11.51 3.20
N GLN A 59 5.08 12.52 4.01
CA GLN A 59 5.68 13.86 3.85
C GLN A 59 7.16 13.88 4.24
N SER A 60 7.57 13.06 5.20
CA SER A 60 8.93 13.11 5.75
C SER A 60 9.43 11.74 6.19
N LEU A 61 10.61 11.34 5.70
CA LEU A 61 11.29 10.12 6.14
C LEU A 61 11.56 10.09 7.66
N PRO A 62 12.06 11.16 8.30
CA PRO A 62 12.21 11.22 9.75
C PRO A 62 10.95 10.85 10.55
N GLN A 63 9.74 11.19 10.06
CA GLN A 63 8.49 10.83 10.74
C GLN A 63 8.27 9.30 10.75
N ILE A 64 8.68 8.60 9.69
CA ILE A 64 8.62 7.14 9.63
C ILE A 64 9.48 6.52 10.74
N PHE A 65 10.72 7.01 10.90
CA PHE A 65 11.61 6.56 11.96
C PHE A 65 11.11 6.93 13.36
N ALA A 66 10.40 8.05 13.51
CA ALA A 66 9.77 8.40 14.78
C ALA A 66 8.61 7.46 15.16
N ILE A 67 7.86 6.96 14.17
CA ILE A 67 6.71 6.07 14.40
C ILE A 67 7.13 4.61 14.58
N TYR A 68 7.99 4.10 13.70
CA TYR A 68 8.38 2.68 13.69
C TYR A 68 9.70 2.40 14.39
N GLY A 69 10.44 3.44 14.81
CA GLY A 69 11.74 3.28 15.47
C GLY A 69 12.71 2.44 14.64
N THR A 70 13.23 1.38 15.25
CA THR A 70 14.14 0.42 14.60
C THR A 70 13.45 -0.45 13.53
N GLY A 71 12.12 -0.60 13.58
CA GLY A 71 11.33 -1.35 12.59
C GLY A 71 11.11 -0.59 11.29
N ALA A 72 11.39 0.72 11.25
CA ALA A 72 11.18 1.56 10.06
C ALA A 72 11.92 1.03 8.83
N THR A 73 13.14 0.52 9.01
CA THR A 73 13.95 -0.04 7.92
C THR A 73 13.36 -1.31 7.36
N ALA A 74 12.86 -2.21 8.21
CA ALA A 74 12.18 -3.45 7.81
C ALA A 74 10.85 -3.14 7.09
N PHE A 75 10.06 -2.22 7.63
CA PHE A 75 8.83 -1.76 7.00
C PHE A 75 9.09 -1.20 5.60
N LEU A 76 10.04 -0.27 5.47
CA LEU A 76 10.44 0.30 4.18
C LEU A 76 10.97 -0.78 3.24
N ALA A 77 11.76 -1.75 3.73
CA ALA A 77 12.30 -2.88 2.96
C ALA A 77 11.20 -3.74 2.32
N THR A 78 10.03 -3.77 2.94
CA THR A 78 8.89 -4.49 2.40
C THR A 78 8.45 -3.88 1.06
N ALA A 79 8.51 -2.55 0.89
CA ALA A 79 7.96 -1.85 -0.28
C ALA A 79 8.63 -2.26 -1.62
N SER A 80 7.81 -2.60 -2.62
CA SER A 80 8.28 -3.00 -3.95
C SER A 80 8.88 -1.86 -4.77
N ALA A 81 8.43 -0.62 -4.50
CA ALA A 81 8.94 0.60 -5.13
C ALA A 81 8.92 1.73 -4.11
N ARG A 82 9.89 2.65 -4.22
CA ARG A 82 9.96 3.87 -3.42
C ARG A 82 10.26 5.04 -4.35
N VAL A 83 9.50 6.11 -4.20
CA VAL A 83 9.70 7.35 -4.95
C VAL A 83 10.02 8.43 -3.94
N PHE A 84 11.10 9.17 -4.19
CA PHE A 84 11.51 10.32 -3.39
C PHE A 84 11.32 11.56 -4.25
N SER A 85 10.40 12.43 -3.83
CA SER A 85 10.22 13.74 -4.43
C SER A 85 10.84 14.77 -3.50
N GLU A 86 11.94 15.36 -3.95
CA GLU A 86 12.54 16.50 -3.25
C GLU A 86 11.78 17.77 -3.64
N SER A 87 11.30 18.53 -2.66
CA SER A 87 10.83 19.90 -2.86
C SER A 87 11.91 20.87 -2.38
N THR A 88 12.97 21.05 -3.16
CA THR A 88 13.94 22.12 -2.91
C THR A 88 13.25 23.44 -3.24
N ILE A 89 12.88 24.21 -2.22
CA ILE A 89 12.55 25.63 -2.43
C ILE A 89 13.89 26.30 -2.71
N THR A 90 14.17 26.55 -3.99
CA THR A 90 15.31 27.35 -4.43
C THR A 90 15.23 28.71 -3.75
N THR A 91 15.90 28.85 -2.62
CA THR A 91 16.16 30.16 -2.02
C THR A 91 17.24 30.76 -2.91
N SER A 92 16.84 31.59 -3.87
CA SER A 92 17.77 32.39 -4.66
C SER A 92 18.73 33.11 -3.71
N PRO A 93 20.06 32.96 -3.85
CA PRO A 93 20.98 33.78 -3.10
C PRO A 93 20.92 35.18 -3.71
N SER A 94 20.21 36.08 -3.03
CA SER A 94 20.31 37.52 -3.28
C SER A 94 21.66 38.00 -2.73
N MET A 95 22.65 38.17 -3.60
CA MET A 95 23.80 39.07 -3.38
C MET A 95 23.97 39.96 -4.59
#